data_AF-A0A8N1S1X8-F1
#
_entry.id   AF-A0A8N1S1X8-F1
#
_cell.length_a   1.000
_cell.length_b   1.000
_cell.length_c   1.000
_cell.angle_alpha   90.00
_cell.angle_beta   90.00
_cell.angle_gamma   90.00
#
_symmetry.space_group_name_H-M   'P 1'
#
loop_
_entity.id
_entity.type
_entity.pdbx_description
1 polymer ?
#
loop_
_entity_poly.entity_id
_entity_poly.type
_entity_poly.pdbx_seq_one_letter_code
_entity_poly.pdbx_strand_id
1 'polypeptide(L)'
;MAVESRWMPCQLKIETNISSCDYDGIILVSGSAPGCNEPEPFKTVLYSAAQIDAALGVIGAVLPINLPAKRLIYSSTGPLNIDYHDVRSFAEAATKGIKR
;
A
#
# COMPACT_ATOMS: atom_id res chain seq x y z
N MET A 1 16.01 21.32 -17.36
CA MET A 1 15.70 21.52 -15.93
C MET A 1 16.12 20.27 -15.19
N ALA A 2 17.08 20.37 -14.29
CA ALA A 2 17.59 19.24 -13.51
C ALA A 2 16.50 18.79 -12.52
N VAL A 3 16.11 17.52 -12.60
CA VAL A 3 15.31 16.89 -11.54
C VAL A 3 16.24 16.76 -10.33
N GLU A 4 16.06 17.63 -9.34
CA GLU A 4 16.71 17.47 -8.04
C GLU A 4 16.45 16.04 -7.56
N SER A 5 17.53 15.27 -7.45
CA SER A 5 17.50 13.92 -6.92
C SER A 5 17.01 14.04 -5.49
N ARG A 6 15.72 13.78 -5.24
CA ARG A 6 15.13 13.78 -3.91
C ARG A 6 15.91 12.78 -3.06
N TRP A 7 16.73 13.30 -2.14
CA TRP A 7 17.39 12.50 -1.12
C TRP A 7 16.29 11.87 -0.28
N MET A 8 16.04 10.57 -0.48
CA MET A 8 15.22 9.83 0.47
C MET A 8 16.09 9.58 1.70
N PRO A 9 15.63 9.94 2.92
CA PRO A 9 16.42 9.81 4.15
C PRO A 9 16.64 8.34 4.58
N CYS A 10 16.26 7.39 3.74
CA CYS A 10 16.27 5.96 4.01
C CYS A 10 16.95 5.19 2.87
N GLN A 11 17.59 4.08 3.23
CA GLN A 11 18.26 3.21 2.28
C GLN A 11 17.21 2.47 1.43
N LEU A 12 17.19 2.76 0.13
CA LEU A 12 16.25 2.15 -0.80
C LEU A 12 16.85 0.82 -1.30
N LYS A 13 16.24 -0.30 -0.90
CA LYS A 13 16.63 -1.64 -1.33
C LYS A 13 15.48 -2.23 -2.14
N ILE A 14 15.79 -2.66 -3.37
CA ILE A 14 14.83 -3.42 -4.16
C ILE A 14 14.82 -4.84 -3.59
N GLU A 15 13.71 -5.22 -2.96
CA GLU A 15 13.49 -6.59 -2.51
C GLU A 15 12.46 -7.29 -3.40
N THR A 16 12.81 -8.51 -3.82
CA THR A 16 11.93 -9.38 -4.59
C THR A 16 11.19 -10.35 -3.70
N ASN A 17 11.63 -10.52 -2.44
CA ASN A 17 11.02 -11.44 -1.49
C ASN A 17 10.15 -10.69 -0.48
N ILE A 18 8.87 -11.01 -0.49
CA ILE A 18 7.84 -10.43 0.37
C ILE A 18 7.93 -10.97 1.82
N SER A 19 8.61 -12.11 2.00
CA SER A 19 8.80 -12.80 3.27
C SER A 19 10.17 -12.49 3.92
N SER A 20 10.79 -11.37 3.56
CA SER A 20 12.00 -10.90 4.23
C SER A 20 11.70 -10.50 5.68
N CYS A 21 12.47 -11.03 6.63
CA CYS A 21 12.34 -10.73 8.07
C CYS A 21 12.93 -9.36 8.46
N ASP A 22 13.58 -8.66 7.53
CA ASP A 22 14.29 -7.41 7.79
C ASP A 22 13.35 -6.17 7.84
N TYR A 23 12.04 -6.36 7.66
CA TYR A 23 11.05 -5.28 7.63
C TYR A 23 9.96 -5.47 8.69
N ASP A 24 9.52 -4.37 9.31
CA ASP A 24 8.49 -4.34 10.35
C ASP A 24 7.06 -4.11 9.82
N GLY A 25 6.90 -3.92 8.51
CA GLY A 25 5.62 -3.67 7.88
C GLY A 25 5.67 -3.60 6.36
N ILE A 26 4.55 -3.91 5.72
CA ILE A 26 4.37 -3.85 4.26
C ILE A 26 3.29 -2.82 3.96
N ILE A 27 3.55 -1.92 3.03
CA ILE A 27 2.56 -0.95 2.55
C ILE A 27 2.12 -1.36 1.17
N LEU A 28 0.82 -1.57 1.02
CA LEU A 28 0.20 -1.90 -0.24
C LEU A 28 -0.62 -0.72 -0.72
N VAL A 29 -0.16 -0.10 -1.81
CA VAL A 29 -0.84 1.02 -2.46
C VAL A 29 -1.60 0.48 -3.66
N SER A 30 -2.92 0.63 -3.62
CA SER A 30 -3.81 0.11 -4.66
C SER A 30 -4.85 1.16 -5.02
N GLY A 31 -5.16 1.27 -6.31
CA GLY A 31 -6.26 2.11 -6.81
C GLY A 31 -7.50 1.33 -7.19
N SER A 32 -7.51 0.03 -6.94
CA SER A 32 -8.68 -0.84 -7.15
C SER A 32 -9.30 -1.25 -5.82
N ALA A 33 -10.47 -1.88 -5.89
CA ALA A 33 -11.11 -2.44 -4.70
C ALA A 33 -10.20 -3.49 -4.01
N PRO A 34 -10.16 -3.50 -2.66
CA PRO A 34 -9.35 -4.44 -1.90
C PRO A 34 -9.72 -5.89 -2.19
N GLY A 35 -8.74 -6.73 -2.47
CA GLY A 35 -8.92 -8.18 -2.69
C GLY A 35 -9.26 -8.57 -4.13
N CYS A 36 -9.09 -7.66 -5.10
CA CYS A 36 -9.40 -7.94 -6.51
C CYS A 36 -8.16 -8.36 -7.31
N ASN A 37 -7.08 -7.56 -7.25
CA ASN A 37 -5.88 -7.72 -8.07
C ASN A 37 -4.62 -8.01 -7.27
N GLU A 38 -4.71 -8.05 -5.94
CA GLU A 38 -3.54 -8.25 -5.08
C GLU A 38 -3.08 -9.71 -5.07
N PRO A 39 -1.76 -9.97 -4.94
CA PRO A 39 -1.24 -11.31 -4.79
C PRO A 39 -1.65 -11.91 -3.44
N GLU A 40 -1.79 -13.24 -3.40
CA GLU A 40 -1.88 -13.98 -2.13
C GLU A 40 -0.53 -13.86 -1.40
N PRO A 41 -0.52 -13.68 -0.06
CA PRO A 41 -1.62 -13.77 0.89
C PRO A 41 -2.35 -12.44 1.20
N PHE A 42 -2.01 -11.33 0.54
CA PHE A 42 -2.65 -10.03 0.83
C PHE A 42 -4.12 -10.01 0.44
N LYS A 43 -4.45 -10.66 -0.69
CA LYS A 43 -5.81 -10.72 -1.22
C LYS A 43 -6.84 -11.20 -0.19
N THR A 44 -6.54 -12.30 0.50
CA THR A 44 -7.45 -12.89 1.49
C THR A 44 -7.60 -11.99 2.72
N VAL A 45 -6.50 -11.42 3.21
CA VAL A 45 -6.53 -10.46 4.34
C VAL A 45 -7.36 -9.22 4.00
N LEU A 46 -7.15 -8.66 2.81
CA LEU A 46 -7.88 -7.49 2.32
C LEU A 46 -9.35 -7.78 2.06
N TYR A 47 -9.66 -8.94 1.49
CA TYR A 47 -11.03 -9.35 1.23
C TYR A 47 -11.81 -9.54 2.55
N SER A 48 -11.22 -10.22 3.53
CA SER A 48 -11.82 -10.36 4.86
C SER A 48 -11.99 -9.00 5.55
N ALA A 49 -11.00 -8.12 5.46
CA ALA A 49 -11.10 -6.77 6.01
C ALA A 49 -12.16 -5.91 5.32
N ALA A 50 -12.29 -6.02 3.99
CA ALA A 50 -13.29 -5.29 3.22
C ALA A 50 -14.72 -5.72 3.52
N GLN A 51 -14.93 -6.99 3.91
CA GLN A 51 -16.24 -7.45 4.39
C GLN A 51 -16.61 -6.89 5.76
N ILE A 52 -15.61 -6.62 6.61
CA ILE A 52 -15.81 -6.04 7.94
C ILE A 52 -16.00 -4.53 7.83
N ASP A 53 -15.19 -3.87 7.00
CA ASP A 53 -15.18 -2.43 6.82
C ASP A 53 -15.12 -2.02 5.35
N ALA A 54 -16.26 -1.57 4.82
CA ALA A 54 -16.35 -1.06 3.46
C ALA A 54 -15.55 0.24 3.24
N ALA A 55 -15.17 0.95 4.31
CA ALA A 55 -14.34 2.15 4.23
C ALA A 55 -12.86 1.83 3.94
N LEU A 56 -12.46 0.55 3.97
CA LEU A 56 -11.11 0.10 3.63
C LEU A 56 -10.67 0.59 2.23
N GLY A 57 -11.59 0.57 1.27
CA GLY A 57 -11.36 1.02 -0.11
C GLY A 57 -11.23 2.53 -0.28
N VAL A 58 -11.49 3.33 0.76
CA VAL A 58 -11.48 4.81 0.68
C VAL A 58 -10.45 5.41 1.63
N ILE A 59 -10.41 4.92 2.87
CA ILE A 59 -9.56 5.48 3.93
C ILE A 59 -8.25 4.70 4.04
N GLY A 60 -8.23 3.43 3.64
CA GLY A 60 -7.13 2.50 3.96
C GLY A 60 -7.16 2.07 5.44
N ALA A 61 -6.45 1.00 5.77
CA ALA A 61 -6.36 0.48 7.14
C ALA A 61 -5.06 -0.28 7.39
N VAL A 62 -4.76 -0.49 8.67
CA VAL A 62 -3.68 -1.38 9.12
C VAL A 62 -4.29 -2.73 9.49
N LEU A 63 -3.75 -3.78 8.90
CA LEU A 63 -4.22 -5.15 9.01
C LEU A 63 -3.08 -6.06 9.50
N PRO A 64 -3.37 -7.05 10.35
CA PRO A 64 -2.38 -8.07 10.67
C PRO A 64 -2.16 -8.99 9.47
N ILE A 65 -0.90 -9.35 9.22
CA ILE A 65 -0.55 -10.33 8.17
C ILE A 65 0.32 -11.45 8.74
N ASN A 66 0.10 -12.67 8.25
CA ASN A 66 0.90 -13.84 8.61
C ASN A 66 2.21 -13.92 7.82
N LEU A 67 2.91 -12.78 7.71
CA LEU A 67 4.25 -12.66 7.14
C LEU A 67 5.20 -12.11 8.22
N PRO A 68 6.53 -12.27 8.07
CA PRO A 68 7.50 -11.73 9.03
C PRO A 68 7.32 -10.24 9.30
N ALA A 69 6.82 -9.51 8.30
CA ALA A 69 6.52 -8.10 8.39
C ALA A 69 5.38 -7.74 9.37
N LYS A 70 4.61 -8.70 9.92
CA LYS A 70 3.54 -8.59 10.95
C LYS A 70 2.39 -7.59 10.70
N ARG A 71 2.62 -6.47 10.02
CA ARG A 71 1.70 -5.37 9.76
C ARG A 71 1.62 -5.15 8.25
N LEU A 72 0.39 -5.13 7.75
CA LEU A 72 0.05 -4.74 6.39
C LEU A 72 -0.71 -3.42 6.45
N ILE A 73 -0.18 -2.37 5.83
CA ILE A 73 -0.87 -1.10 5.69
C ILE A 73 -1.46 -1.06 4.29
N TYR A 74 -2.78 -1.16 4.19
CA TYR A 74 -3.49 -0.93 2.94
C TYR A 74 -3.75 0.55 2.78
N SER A 75 -3.21 1.13 1.72
CA SER A 75 -3.47 2.52 1.36
C SER A 75 -4.17 2.59 0.02
N SER A 76 -5.48 2.81 0.06
CA SER A 76 -6.25 3.10 -1.15
C SER A 76 -5.89 4.48 -1.69
N THR A 77 -5.73 4.59 -3.01
CA THR A 77 -5.65 5.89 -3.69
C THR A 77 -7.03 6.55 -3.84
N GLY A 78 -8.12 5.87 -3.45
CA GLY A 78 -9.49 6.31 -3.68
C GLY A 78 -9.92 6.17 -5.14
N PRO A 79 -11.13 6.62 -5.51
CA PRO A 79 -11.59 6.58 -6.90
C PRO A 79 -10.68 7.46 -7.76
N LEU A 80 -9.87 6.82 -8.60
CA LEU A 80 -9.13 7.54 -9.64
C LEU A 80 -10.14 8.12 -10.61
N ASN A 81 -10.22 9.45 -10.66
CA ASN A 81 -11.00 10.11 -11.70
C ASN A 81 -10.29 9.91 -13.06
N ILE A 82 -11.05 9.58 -14.09
CA ILE A 82 -10.58 9.14 -15.42
C ILE A 82 -9.73 10.21 -16.12
N ASP A 83 -9.85 11.47 -15.74
CA ASP A 83 -9.18 12.58 -16.41
C ASP A 83 -7.73 12.82 -15.94
N TYR A 84 -7.32 12.25 -14.80
CA TYR A 84 -5.96 12.40 -14.26
C TYR A 84 -5.50 11.09 -13.61
N HIS A 85 -4.91 10.20 -14.42
CA HIS A 85 -4.13 9.05 -13.94
C HIS A 85 -2.74 9.49 -13.44
N ASP A 86 -2.70 10.51 -12.57
CA ASP A 86 -1.43 11.13 -12.23
C ASP A 86 -0.78 10.35 -11.07
N VAL A 87 0.45 9.91 -11.29
CA VAL A 87 1.39 9.29 -10.32
C VAL A 87 1.41 9.95 -8.93
N ARG A 88 0.93 11.20 -8.85
CA ARG A 88 0.74 11.97 -7.62
C ARG A 88 -0.24 11.32 -6.65
N SER A 89 -1.36 10.76 -7.11
CA SER A 89 -2.34 10.11 -6.22
C SER A 89 -1.76 8.85 -5.56
N PHE A 90 -0.91 8.11 -6.28
CA PHE A 90 -0.16 6.99 -5.69
C PHE A 90 0.87 7.48 -4.68
N ALA A 91 1.59 8.56 -4.97
CA ALA A 91 2.55 9.15 -4.04
C ALA A 91 1.88 9.69 -2.76
N GLU A 92 0.72 10.33 -2.88
CA GLU A 92 -0.06 10.82 -1.74
C GLU A 92 -0.61 9.67 -0.90
N ALA A 93 -1.17 8.64 -1.53
CA ALA A 93 -1.61 7.44 -0.84
C ALA A 93 -0.45 6.76 -0.12
N ALA A 94 0.68 6.52 -0.79
CA ALA A 94 1.88 5.95 -0.16
C ALA A 94 2.32 6.77 1.06
N THR A 95 2.36 8.10 0.93
CA THR A 95 2.74 9.00 2.03
C THR A 95 1.76 8.90 3.20
N LYS A 96 0.47 8.79 2.91
CA LYS A 96 -0.59 8.66 3.92
C LYS A 96 -0.55 7.29 4.60
N GLY A 97 -0.22 6.23 3.88
CA GLY A 97 0.05 4.90 4.41
C GLY A 97 1.28 4.87 5.32
N ILE A 98 2.40 5.48 4.91
CA ILE A 98 3.63 5.54 5.71
C ILE A 98 3.43 6.27 7.04
N LYS A 99 2.59 7.32 7.07
CA LYS A 99 2.32 8.11 8.29
C LYS A 99 1.44 7.40 9.31
N ARG A 100 0.88 6.24 8.99
CA ARG A 100 -0.17 5.56 9.75
C ARG A 100 0.37 4.38 10.52
#